data_AF-A0A6J8DKC8-F1
#
_entry.id   AF-A0A6J8DKC8-F1
#
_cell.length_a   1.000
_cell.length_b   1.000
_cell.length_c   1.000
_cell.angle_alpha   90.00
_cell.angle_beta   90.00
_cell.angle_gamma   90.00
#
_symmetry.space_group_name_H-M   'P 1'
#
loop_
_entity.id
_entity.type
_entity.pdbx_description
1 polymer ?
#
loop_
_entity_poly.entity_id
_entity_poly.type
_entity_poly.pdbx_seq_one_letter_code
_entity_poly.pdbx_strand_id
1 'polypeptide(L)'
;MHKNAHPQHAYDRTAYIEVSPGAKRATSTERIEMLSRPKMRQDRFGMDETEWGQYFPVSEGAKKATASGRIESLAESKRYHAMFQNEKPVQWPVDDGAMKAIASLEIQKLARPRSRTMIKDDYDPYKVPLAARRARATPRLDELCVPLPRKCRSKKAA
;
A
#
# COMPACT_ATOMS: atom_id res chain seq x y z
N MET A 1 -26.96 -65.93 -19.90
CA MET A 1 -26.06 -66.67 -18.98
C MET A 1 -25.24 -65.65 -18.21
N HIS A 2 -25.48 -65.49 -16.90
CA HIS A 2 -24.70 -64.55 -16.09
C HIS A 2 -23.42 -65.24 -15.58
N LYS A 3 -22.29 -64.54 -15.68
CA LYS A 3 -20.99 -65.02 -15.18
C LYS A 3 -20.97 -64.86 -13.66
N ASN A 4 -20.66 -65.94 -12.94
CA ASN A 4 -20.51 -65.90 -11.49
C ASN A 4 -19.24 -65.13 -11.11
N ALA A 5 -19.31 -64.40 -10.00
CA ALA A 5 -18.14 -63.72 -9.44
C ALA A 5 -17.06 -64.73 -9.04
N HIS A 6 -15.79 -64.33 -9.15
CA HIS A 6 -14.64 -65.16 -8.77
C HIS A 6 -14.73 -65.54 -7.28
N PRO A 7 -14.34 -66.75 -6.86
CA PRO A 7 -14.46 -67.21 -5.47
C PRO A 7 -13.83 -66.30 -4.41
N GLN A 8 -12.84 -65.49 -4.80
CA GLN A 8 -12.14 -64.55 -3.92
C GLN A 8 -12.61 -63.09 -4.07
N HIS A 9 -13.68 -62.85 -4.84
CA HIS A 9 -14.22 -61.51 -5.02
C HIS A 9 -14.92 -61.05 -3.73
N ALA A 10 -14.25 -60.19 -2.97
CA ALA A 10 -14.86 -59.49 -1.85
C ALA A 10 -15.70 -58.32 -2.37
N TYR A 11 -16.97 -58.26 -1.96
CA TYR A 11 -17.85 -57.13 -2.24
C TYR A 11 -17.41 -55.89 -1.44
N ASP A 12 -17.86 -54.72 -1.90
CA ASP A 12 -17.63 -53.46 -1.19
C ASP A 12 -18.12 -53.55 0.26
N ARG A 13 -17.34 -52.97 1.18
CA ARG A 13 -17.69 -52.94 2.60
C ARG A 13 -19.00 -52.18 2.79
N THR A 14 -19.88 -52.70 3.63
CA THR A 14 -21.15 -52.07 4.01
C THR A 14 -20.91 -50.69 4.64
N ALA A 15 -21.82 -49.74 4.41
CA ALA A 15 -21.70 -48.37 4.93
C ALA A 15 -21.68 -48.30 6.47
N TYR A 16 -22.24 -49.31 7.15
CA TYR A 16 -22.20 -49.47 8.59
C TYR A 16 -21.08 -50.42 8.99
N ILE A 17 -20.34 -50.04 10.04
CA ILE A 17 -19.28 -50.84 10.65
C ILE A 17 -19.88 -51.61 11.81
N GLU A 18 -19.94 -52.94 11.69
CA GLU A 18 -20.29 -53.81 12.81
C GLU A 18 -19.07 -54.03 13.70
N VAL A 19 -19.11 -53.46 14.90
CA VAL A 19 -18.02 -53.58 15.88
C VAL A 19 -18.16 -54.91 16.63
N SER A 20 -17.10 -55.72 16.63
CA SER A 20 -17.10 -57.02 17.30
C SER A 20 -17.27 -56.88 18.83
N PRO A 21 -17.86 -57.88 19.52
CA PRO A 21 -17.97 -57.87 20.98
C PRO A 21 -16.62 -57.76 21.71
N GLY A 22 -15.53 -58.24 21.09
CA GLY A 22 -14.18 -58.09 21.59
C GLY A 22 -13.71 -56.64 21.55
N ALA A 23 -13.93 -55.95 20.43
CA ALA A 23 -13.61 -54.53 20.29
C ALA A 23 -14.44 -53.65 21.24
N LYS A 24 -15.71 -54.01 21.49
CA LYS A 24 -16.57 -53.30 22.48
C LYS A 24 -16.07 -53.40 23.93
N ARG A 25 -15.30 -54.45 24.26
CA ARG A 25 -14.76 -54.71 25.61
C ARG A 25 -13.28 -54.37 25.75
N ALA A 26 -12.63 -53.94 24.67
CA ALA A 26 -11.22 -53.63 24.69
C ALA A 26 -10.97 -52.37 25.54
N THR A 27 -10.01 -52.45 26.46
CA THR A 27 -9.53 -51.32 27.24
C THR A 27 -8.23 -50.79 26.65
N SER A 28 -7.93 -49.52 26.89
CA SER A 28 -6.66 -48.91 26.49
C SER A 28 -5.49 -49.60 27.19
N THR A 29 -4.37 -49.74 26.47
CA THR A 29 -3.11 -50.13 27.10
C THR A 29 -2.49 -48.93 27.80
N GLU A 30 -1.67 -49.19 28.82
CA GLU A 30 -0.96 -48.14 29.58
C GLU A 30 -0.20 -47.17 28.65
N ARG A 31 0.43 -47.68 27.59
CA ARG A 31 1.12 -46.86 26.59
C ARG A 31 0.15 -45.92 25.85
N ILE A 32 -1.04 -46.40 25.46
CA ILE A 32 -2.05 -45.58 24.79
C ILE A 32 -2.56 -44.50 25.74
N GLU A 33 -2.77 -44.83 27.02
CA GLU A 33 -3.15 -43.86 28.05
C GLU A 33 -2.06 -42.82 28.32
N MET A 34 -0.79 -43.21 28.27
CA MET A 34 0.32 -42.27 28.37
C MET A 34 0.37 -41.32 27.16
N LEU A 35 0.15 -41.84 25.94
CA LEU A 35 0.16 -41.05 24.71
C LEU A 35 -1.09 -40.18 24.52
N SER A 36 -2.21 -40.53 25.15
CA SER A 36 -3.44 -39.74 25.10
C SER A 36 -3.39 -38.52 26.01
N ARG A 37 -2.46 -38.47 26.97
CA ARG A 37 -2.22 -37.26 27.77
C ARG A 37 -1.71 -36.13 26.88
N PRO A 38 -2.24 -34.90 27.01
CA PRO A 38 -1.74 -33.77 26.25
C PRO A 38 -0.28 -33.51 26.61
N LYS A 39 0.58 -33.30 25.60
CA LYS A 39 1.96 -32.90 25.84
C LYS A 39 1.99 -31.54 26.53
N MET A 40 2.69 -31.44 27.65
CA MET A 40 2.93 -30.18 28.32
C MET A 40 3.92 -29.34 27.50
N ARG A 41 3.87 -28.01 27.63
CA ARG A 41 4.78 -27.12 26.92
C ARG A 41 6.25 -27.36 27.30
N GLN A 42 6.48 -27.72 28.56
CA GLN A 42 7.79 -28.14 29.09
C GLN A 42 8.35 -29.37 28.35
N ASP A 43 7.51 -30.36 28.01
CA ASP A 43 7.93 -31.57 27.27
C ASP A 43 8.42 -31.27 25.85
N ARG A 44 7.97 -30.14 25.27
CA ARG A 44 8.34 -29.73 23.91
C ARG A 44 9.65 -28.93 23.89
N PHE A 45 9.91 -28.13 24.91
CA PHE A 45 10.95 -27.10 24.88
C PHE A 45 12.09 -27.32 25.88
N GLY A 46 11.94 -28.21 26.87
CA GLY A 46 13.02 -28.70 27.73
C GLY A 46 13.64 -27.68 28.68
N MET A 47 12.98 -26.54 28.92
CA MET A 47 13.47 -25.45 29.79
C MET A 47 12.33 -24.94 30.67
N ASP A 48 12.69 -24.49 31.89
CA ASP A 48 11.76 -23.79 32.78
C ASP A 48 11.43 -22.41 32.18
N GLU A 49 10.17 -22.24 31.77
CA GLU A 49 9.64 -20.94 31.35
C GLU A 49 9.60 -19.98 32.54
N THR A 50 10.19 -18.79 32.38
CA THR A 50 9.84 -17.64 33.24
C THR A 50 8.35 -17.31 33.12
N GLU A 51 7.78 -16.60 34.10
CA GLU A 51 6.38 -16.13 34.15
C GLU A 51 5.82 -15.53 32.83
N TRP A 52 6.69 -15.04 31.94
CA TRP A 52 6.33 -14.45 30.64
C TRP A 52 6.54 -15.36 29.41
N GLY A 53 6.82 -16.66 29.60
CA GLY A 53 6.99 -17.61 28.49
C GLY A 53 8.21 -17.36 27.61
N GLN A 54 9.24 -16.67 28.13
CA GLN A 54 10.49 -16.44 27.39
C GLN A 54 11.35 -17.70 27.36
N TYR A 55 11.57 -18.22 26.15
CA TYR A 55 12.41 -19.38 25.86
C TYR A 55 13.92 -19.12 26.09
N PHE A 56 14.31 -17.84 26.18
CA PHE A 56 15.67 -17.41 26.52
C PHE A 56 15.62 -16.17 27.42
N PRO A 57 15.88 -16.30 28.73
CA PRO A 57 15.91 -15.15 29.61
C PRO A 57 17.03 -14.20 29.16
N VAL A 58 16.73 -12.90 29.17
CA VAL A 58 17.73 -11.86 28.91
C VAL A 58 18.85 -11.99 29.94
N SER A 59 20.11 -12.01 29.48
CA SER A 59 21.26 -12.16 30.36
C SER A 59 21.38 -10.98 31.34
N GLU A 60 21.90 -11.23 32.54
CA GLU A 60 22.12 -10.17 33.54
C GLU A 60 23.03 -9.04 33.02
N GLY A 61 23.98 -9.37 32.15
CA GLY A 61 24.83 -8.37 31.48
C GLY A 61 24.04 -7.47 30.54
N ALA A 62 23.09 -8.02 29.78
CA ALA A 62 22.22 -7.24 28.90
C ALA A 62 21.26 -6.35 29.70
N LYS A 63 20.76 -6.80 30.86
CA LYS A 63 19.92 -5.98 31.75
C LYS A 63 20.68 -4.78 32.35
N LYS A 64 21.98 -4.91 32.56
CA LYS A 64 22.86 -3.87 33.13
C LYS A 64 23.54 -3.02 32.07
N ALA A 65 23.37 -3.34 30.78
CA ALA A 65 24.03 -2.63 29.70
C ALA A 65 23.48 -1.20 29.59
N THR A 66 24.38 -0.23 29.54
CA THR A 66 24.05 1.18 29.29
C THR A 66 24.33 1.54 27.84
N ALA A 67 23.62 2.55 27.33
CA ALA A 67 23.82 3.03 25.97
C ALA A 67 25.21 3.65 25.81
N SER A 68 25.86 3.40 24.68
CA SER A 68 27.08 4.12 24.29
C SER A 68 26.73 5.56 23.92
N GLY A 69 27.65 6.51 24.13
CA GLY A 69 27.44 7.92 23.75
C GLY A 69 27.05 8.12 22.27
N ARG A 70 27.47 7.22 21.37
CA ARG A 70 26.98 7.21 19.98
C ARG A 70 25.49 6.88 19.90
N ILE A 71 25.03 5.88 20.65
CA ILE A 71 23.61 5.49 20.68
C ILE A 71 22.78 6.64 21.26
N GLU A 72 23.27 7.31 22.30
CA GLU A 72 22.64 8.49 22.87
C GLU A 72 22.51 9.62 21.83
N SER A 73 23.58 9.93 21.09
CA SER A 73 23.55 10.95 20.02
C SER A 73 22.59 10.62 18.87
N LEU A 74 22.40 9.34 18.57
CA LEU A 74 21.47 8.88 17.53
C LEU A 74 20.02 8.84 18.04
N ALA A 75 19.84 8.68 19.34
CA ALA A 75 18.55 8.74 20.01
C ALA A 75 18.05 10.19 20.17
N GLU A 76 18.95 11.19 20.14
CA GLU A 76 18.56 12.59 20.07
C GLU A 76 17.70 12.86 18.82
N SER A 77 16.53 13.48 19.03
CA SER A 77 15.64 13.83 17.93
C SER A 77 16.27 14.92 17.05
N LYS A 78 15.92 14.91 15.76
CA LYS A 78 16.37 15.95 14.84
C LYS A 78 15.82 17.31 15.29
N ARG A 79 16.69 18.31 15.34
CA ARG A 79 16.30 19.69 15.64
C ARG A 79 15.44 20.25 14.51
N TYR A 80 14.47 21.07 14.87
CA TYR A 80 13.71 21.85 13.89
C TYR A 80 14.62 22.79 13.11
N HIS A 81 14.24 23.09 11.87
CA HIS A 81 14.92 24.09 11.05
C HIS A 81 14.84 25.48 11.70
N ALA A 82 15.83 26.35 11.51
CA ALA A 82 15.88 27.68 12.13
C ALA A 82 14.66 28.58 11.82
N MET A 83 14.00 28.33 10.68
CA MET A 83 12.79 29.03 10.25
C MET A 83 11.51 28.21 10.44
N PHE A 84 11.56 27.11 11.18
CA PHE A 84 10.36 26.34 11.47
C PHE A 84 9.37 27.21 12.25
N GLN A 85 8.19 27.37 11.68
CA GLN A 85 7.05 28.01 12.33
C GLN A 85 6.05 26.92 12.68
N ASN A 86 5.45 27.03 13.87
CA ASN A 86 4.40 26.12 14.31
C ASN A 86 3.18 26.20 13.36
N GLU A 87 2.29 25.23 13.48
CA GLU A 87 1.05 25.18 12.72
C GLU A 87 0.27 26.51 12.84
N LYS A 88 -0.19 27.02 11.69
CA LYS A 88 -1.07 28.19 11.69
C LYS A 88 -2.40 27.82 12.35
N PRO A 89 -3.00 28.72 13.15
CA PRO A 89 -4.31 28.46 13.74
C PRO A 89 -5.36 28.24 12.64
N VAL A 90 -6.36 27.39 12.92
CA VAL A 90 -7.47 27.07 12.00
C VAL A 90 -8.19 28.33 11.52
N GLN A 91 -8.33 29.31 12.42
CA GLN A 91 -8.82 30.64 12.10
C GLN A 91 -7.62 31.60 12.14
N TRP A 92 -7.31 32.20 11.01
CA TRP A 92 -6.27 33.22 10.89
C TRP A 92 -6.92 34.52 10.43
N PRO A 93 -6.49 35.67 11.00
CA PRO A 93 -7.05 36.96 10.61
C PRO A 93 -6.75 37.20 9.13
N VAL A 94 -7.81 37.49 8.38
CA VAL A 94 -7.68 37.98 7.01
C VAL A 94 -7.29 39.45 7.10
N ASP A 95 -6.29 39.85 6.32
CA ASP A 95 -5.85 41.24 6.28
C ASP A 95 -6.98 42.18 5.84
N ASP A 96 -7.01 43.39 6.41
CA ASP A 96 -8.07 44.38 6.13
C ASP A 96 -8.05 44.79 4.65
N GLY A 97 -6.87 44.84 4.03
CA GLY A 97 -6.71 45.07 2.60
C GLY A 97 -7.32 43.96 1.74
N ALA A 98 -7.22 42.70 2.18
CA ALA A 98 -7.85 41.57 1.51
C ALA A 98 -9.37 41.57 1.67
N MET A 99 -9.89 41.93 2.86
CA MET A 99 -11.34 42.07 3.09
C MET A 99 -11.96 43.20 2.26
N LYS A 100 -11.22 44.29 2.07
CA LYS A 100 -11.67 45.48 1.33
C LYS A 100 -11.28 45.48 -0.15
N ALA A 101 -10.60 44.44 -0.62
CA ALA A 101 -10.13 44.36 -2.00
C ALA A 101 -11.32 44.32 -2.97
N ILE A 102 -11.40 45.31 -3.85
CA ILE A 102 -12.39 45.35 -4.93
C ILE A 102 -11.74 44.78 -6.20
N ALA A 103 -12.43 43.86 -6.87
CA ALA A 103 -11.96 43.31 -8.14
C ALA A 103 -11.76 44.41 -9.19
N SER A 104 -10.74 44.27 -10.03
CA SER A 104 -10.45 45.24 -11.10
C SER A 104 -11.60 45.36 -12.10
N LEU A 105 -11.68 46.49 -12.80
CA LEU A 105 -12.73 46.73 -13.78
C LEU A 105 -12.79 45.65 -14.86
N GLU A 106 -11.63 45.10 -15.27
CA GLU A 106 -11.57 44.01 -16.24
C GLU A 106 -12.13 42.70 -15.68
N ILE A 107 -11.75 42.36 -14.45
CA ILE A 107 -12.27 41.16 -13.77
C ILE A 107 -13.79 41.29 -13.59
N GLN A 108 -14.29 42.47 -13.21
CA GLN A 108 -15.73 42.72 -13.11
C GLN A 108 -16.43 42.59 -14.46
N LYS A 109 -15.82 43.05 -15.56
CA LYS A 109 -16.36 42.89 -16.92
C LYS A 109 -16.40 41.43 -17.35
N LEU A 110 -15.35 40.67 -17.09
CA LEU A 110 -15.23 39.25 -17.46
C LEU A 110 -16.12 38.34 -16.61
N ALA A 111 -16.35 38.70 -15.34
CA ALA A 111 -17.25 37.98 -14.44
C ALA A 111 -18.73 38.10 -14.88
N ARG A 112 -19.08 39.07 -15.72
CA ARG A 112 -20.45 39.16 -16.26
C ARG A 112 -20.68 37.98 -17.21
N PRO A 113 -21.70 37.14 -16.96
CA PRO A 113 -22.01 36.04 -17.87
C PRO A 113 -22.35 36.60 -19.25
N ARG A 114 -21.84 35.94 -20.30
CA ARG A 114 -22.19 36.29 -21.68
C ARG A 114 -23.71 36.15 -21.86
N SER A 115 -24.36 37.16 -22.43
CA SER A 115 -25.78 37.07 -22.73
C SER A 115 -26.04 35.97 -23.76
N ARG A 116 -27.15 35.26 -23.63
CA ARG A 116 -27.54 34.15 -24.51
C ARG A 116 -27.71 34.60 -25.98
N THR A 117 -28.03 35.88 -26.19
CA THR A 117 -28.11 36.53 -27.51
C THR A 117 -26.75 36.78 -28.17
N MET A 118 -25.64 36.65 -27.44
CA MET A 118 -24.27 36.75 -27.95
C MET A 118 -23.61 35.38 -28.16
N ILE A 119 -24.32 34.29 -27.88
CA ILE A 119 -23.90 32.95 -28.27
C ILE A 119 -24.18 32.84 -29.77
N LYS A 120 -23.10 32.88 -30.57
CA LYS A 120 -23.19 32.54 -31.98
C LYS A 120 -23.35 31.04 -32.06
N ASP A 121 -24.56 30.56 -32.30
CA ASP A 121 -24.84 29.13 -32.51
C ASP A 121 -24.17 28.58 -33.79
N ASP A 122 -23.63 29.47 -34.64
CA ASP A 122 -22.80 29.15 -35.81
C ASP A 122 -21.35 28.75 -35.45
N TYR A 123 -21.12 28.23 -34.23
CA TYR A 123 -19.80 27.78 -33.81
C TYR A 123 -19.43 26.50 -34.54
N ASP A 124 -18.68 26.63 -35.62
CA ASP A 124 -18.02 25.52 -36.28
C ASP A 124 -16.71 25.18 -35.53
N PRO A 125 -16.62 24.03 -34.84
CA PRO A 125 -15.43 23.63 -34.09
C PRO A 125 -14.21 23.39 -34.98
N TYR A 126 -14.40 23.23 -36.30
CA TYR A 126 -13.31 23.02 -37.26
C TYR A 126 -12.84 24.33 -37.92
N LYS A 127 -13.50 25.45 -37.64
CA LYS A 127 -13.15 26.76 -38.23
C LYS A 127 -11.98 27.39 -37.50
N VAL A 128 -10.80 27.35 -38.13
CA VAL A 128 -9.60 28.03 -37.61
C VAL A 128 -9.71 29.55 -37.80
N PRO A 129 -9.60 30.37 -36.74
CA PRO A 129 -9.72 31.82 -36.86
C PRO A 129 -8.52 32.41 -37.62
N LEU A 130 -8.75 33.53 -38.32
CA LEU A 130 -7.72 34.17 -39.14
C LEU A 130 -6.49 34.60 -38.32
N ALA A 131 -6.68 34.98 -37.05
CA ALA A 131 -5.59 35.29 -36.13
C ALA A 131 -4.70 34.07 -35.87
N ALA A 132 -5.29 32.88 -35.68
CA ALA A 132 -4.52 31.64 -35.52
C ALA A 132 -3.80 31.24 -36.80
N ARG A 133 -4.43 31.42 -37.97
CA ARG A 133 -3.78 31.18 -39.28
C ARG A 133 -2.59 32.12 -39.55
N ARG A 134 -2.64 33.33 -38.98
CA ARG A 134 -1.58 34.35 -39.11
C ARG A 134 -0.55 34.31 -37.98
N ALA A 135 -0.82 33.55 -36.92
CA ALA A 135 0.09 33.42 -35.80
C ALA A 135 1.39 32.77 -36.28
N ARG A 136 2.52 33.37 -35.92
CA ARG A 136 3.86 32.82 -36.13
C ARG A 136 4.44 32.44 -34.77
N ALA A 137 5.29 31.42 -34.77
CA ALA A 137 6.05 31.06 -33.59
C ALA A 137 6.90 32.25 -33.13
N THR A 138 7.13 32.34 -31.82
CA THR A 138 8.07 33.32 -31.29
C THR A 138 9.49 32.88 -31.63
N PRO A 139 10.47 33.80 -31.73
CA PRO A 139 11.85 33.46 -32.07
C PRO A 139 12.44 32.36 -31.16
N ARG A 140 12.09 32.40 -29.87
CA ARG A 140 12.53 31.38 -28.91
C ARG A 140 11.91 30.00 -29.16
N LEU A 141 10.66 29.93 -29.60
CA LEU A 141 10.05 28.66 -29.99
C LEU A 141 10.71 28.10 -31.24
N ASP A 142 11.06 28.95 -32.22
CA ASP A 142 11.79 28.53 -33.41
C ASP A 142 13.16 27.93 -33.04
N GLU A 143 13.90 28.55 -32.11
CA GLU A 143 15.17 28.02 -31.60
C GLU A 143 15.00 26.64 -30.93
N LEU A 144 13.96 26.48 -30.10
CA LEU A 144 13.71 25.25 -29.35
C LEU A 144 13.18 24.11 -30.24
N CYS A 145 12.53 24.44 -31.36
CA CYS A 145 12.05 23.48 -32.34
C CYS A 145 13.19 22.86 -33.17
N VAL A 146 14.40 23.42 -33.14
CA VAL A 146 15.57 22.81 -33.78
C VAL A 146 15.92 21.50 -33.05
N PRO A 147 16.08 20.37 -33.77
CA PRO A 147 16.47 19.12 -33.15
C PRO A 147 17.82 19.25 -32.46
N LEU A 148 17.94 18.65 -31.27
CA LEU A 148 19.20 18.60 -30.54
C LEU A 148 20.31 18.03 -31.45
N PRO A 149 21.52 18.64 -31.49
CA PRO A 149 22.59 18.20 -32.39
C PRO A 149 22.93 16.70 -32.29
N ARG A 150 22.87 16.15 -31.08
CA ARG A 150 23.05 14.71 -30.78
C ARG A 150 21.97 13.79 -31.38
N LYS A 151 20.83 14.32 -31.82
CA LYS A 151 19.72 13.57 -32.44
C LYS A 151 19.66 13.77 -33.96
N CYS A 152 20.50 14.62 -34.54
CA CYS A 152 20.60 14.81 -35.98
C CYS A 152 21.50 13.70 -36.57
N ARG A 153 20.92 12.74 -37.28
CA ARG A 153 21.69 11.70 -38.01
C ARG A 153 21.94 12.16 -39.43
N SER A 154 23.20 12.19 -39.88
CA SER A 154 23.53 12.48 -41.27
C SER A 154 22.94 11.40 -42.18
N LYS A 155 22.21 11.81 -43.23
CA LYS A 155 21.77 10.90 -44.29
C LYS A 155 23.02 10.35 -44.98
N LYS A 156 23.18 9.03 -45.03
CA LYS A 156 24.27 8.42 -45.81
C LYS A 156 24.02 8.74 -47.28
N ALA A 157 24.96 9.41 -47.92
CA ALA A 157 24.96 9.55 -49.38
C ALA A 157 25.11 8.14 -49.99
N ALA A 158 24.26 7.83 -50.96
CA ALA A 158 24.34 6.61 -51.76
C ALA A 158 25.44 6.75 -52.81
#